data_AF-A0A353JBI2-F1
#
_entry.id   AF-A0A353JBI2-F1
#
_cell.length_a   1.000
_cell.length_b   1.000
_cell.length_c   1.000
_cell.angle_alpha   90.00
_cell.angle_beta   90.00
_cell.angle_gamma   90.00
#
_symmetry.space_group_name_H-M   'P 1'
#
loop_
_entity.id
_entity.type
_entity.pdbx_description
1 polymer ?
#
loop_
_entity_poly.entity_id
_entity_poly.type
_entity_poly.pdbx_seq_one_letter_code
_entity_poly.pdbx_strand_id
1 'polypeptide(L)'
;MKRILLDENQRKSLKEILSKFETYSSFSNDKDAAYSFTNIIGVKVCPYCNIEYTYTVYNKKRKHVLRPDIDHFVPKNKKTGNPKLQLEFTNLIPSCLVCNERLKRNKYFSRNENIHPYYDDFDSIMEFCVRIKNLDYLNENSFDIVFLPRENVTYNDIKRANNNINVFKLNERYSFHKNEVVMIFKRIRYYNDSKLREINRLIEPKKNLSMIFPEQDCNINSVSLGKLKKDIIHKYCK
;
A
#
# COMPACT_ATOMS: atom_id res chain seq x y z
N MET A 1 0.16 -4.87 -0.30
CA MET A 1 -0.24 -3.66 -1.05
C MET A 1 -0.70 -4.08 -2.44
N LYS A 2 -1.53 -3.29 -3.12
CA LYS A 2 -2.06 -3.69 -4.44
C LYS A 2 -1.17 -3.19 -5.56
N ARG A 3 -0.97 -3.98 -6.62
CA ARG A 3 -0.26 -3.55 -7.83
C ARG A 3 -0.82 -2.22 -8.36
N ILE A 4 0.07 -1.32 -8.76
CA ILE A 4 -0.30 -0.07 -9.43
C ILE A 4 -0.58 -0.39 -10.90
N LEU A 5 -1.81 -0.13 -11.33
CA LEU A 5 -2.22 -0.29 -12.71
C LEU A 5 -2.18 1.08 -13.39
N LEU A 6 -1.47 1.17 -14.51
CA LEU A 6 -1.40 2.35 -15.35
C LEU A 6 -1.89 1.98 -16.74
N ASP A 7 -2.82 2.78 -17.27
CA ASP A 7 -3.28 2.68 -18.65
C ASP A 7 -2.20 3.16 -19.65
N GLU A 8 -2.45 2.97 -20.94
CA GLU A 8 -1.50 3.32 -22.00
C GLU A 8 -1.22 4.82 -22.08
N ASN A 9 -2.25 5.65 -21.85
CA ASN A 9 -2.13 7.10 -21.87
C ASN A 9 -1.26 7.59 -20.71
N GLN A 10 -1.51 7.10 -19.49
CA GLN A 10 -0.68 7.38 -18.32
C GLN A 10 0.78 6.98 -18.59
N ARG A 11 1.02 5.77 -19.09
CA ARG A 11 2.39 5.31 -19.42
C ARG A 11 3.07 6.22 -20.45
N LYS A 12 2.34 6.64 -21.49
CA LYS A 12 2.84 7.56 -22.51
C LYS A 12 3.20 8.91 -21.89
N SER A 13 2.30 9.52 -21.12
CA SER A 13 2.55 10.81 -20.46
C SER A 13 3.73 10.76 -19.48
N LEU A 14 3.89 9.67 -18.71
CA LEU A 14 5.05 9.52 -17.82
C LEU A 14 6.36 9.48 -18.61
N LYS A 15 6.41 8.76 -19.73
CA LYS A 15 7.59 8.71 -20.60
C LYS A 15 7.90 10.08 -21.21
N GLU A 16 6.88 10.80 -21.69
CA GLU A 16 7.01 12.14 -22.27
C GLU A 16 7.49 13.18 -21.26
N ILE A 17 7.09 13.07 -19.99
CA ILE A 17 7.61 13.93 -18.92
C ILE A 17 9.11 13.64 -18.71
N LEU A 18 9.47 12.37 -18.52
CA LEU A 18 10.84 11.99 -18.18
C LEU A 18 11.83 12.21 -19.34
N SER A 19 11.40 12.11 -20.60
CA SER A 19 12.26 12.34 -21.78
C SER A 19 12.75 13.78 -21.92
N LYS A 20 12.19 14.73 -21.16
CA LYS A 20 12.62 16.13 -21.13
C LYS A 20 13.86 16.37 -20.25
N PHE A 21 14.32 15.34 -19.54
CA PHE A 21 15.40 15.46 -18.56
C PHE A 21 16.52 14.46 -18.88
N GLU A 22 17.75 14.85 -18.61
CA GLU A 22 18.92 13.98 -18.77
C GLU A 22 19.30 13.26 -17.48
N THR A 23 18.92 13.83 -16.32
CA THR A 23 19.22 13.26 -15.01
C THR A 23 18.00 13.25 -14.10
N TYR A 24 17.97 12.33 -13.14
CA TYR A 24 16.95 12.35 -12.08
C TYR A 24 16.99 13.66 -11.27
N SER A 25 18.17 14.25 -11.04
CA SER A 25 18.28 15.48 -10.26
C SER A 25 17.59 16.66 -10.95
N SER A 26 17.75 16.79 -12.27
CA SER A 26 17.06 17.84 -13.03
C SER A 26 15.54 17.62 -13.05
N PHE A 27 15.10 16.37 -13.24
CA PHE A 27 13.68 16.00 -13.16
C PHE A 27 13.05 16.30 -11.79
N SER A 28 13.67 15.82 -10.72
CA SER A 28 13.11 15.92 -9.36
C SER A 28 13.12 17.34 -8.78
N ASN A 29 14.02 18.19 -9.27
CA ASN A 29 14.06 19.63 -8.94
C ASN A 29 13.01 20.45 -9.71
N ASP A 30 12.55 19.98 -10.87
CA ASP A 30 11.44 20.57 -11.60
C ASP A 30 10.11 20.21 -10.91
N LYS A 31 9.52 21.19 -10.21
CA LYS A 31 8.30 20.97 -9.43
C LYS A 31 7.12 20.58 -10.31
N ASP A 32 6.93 21.25 -11.44
CA ASP A 32 5.80 20.99 -12.34
C ASP A 32 5.87 19.55 -12.87
N ALA A 33 7.04 19.10 -13.30
CA ALA A 33 7.26 17.75 -13.80
C ALA A 33 7.08 16.69 -12.69
N ALA A 34 7.72 16.86 -11.53
CA ALA A 34 7.64 15.88 -10.44
C ALA A 34 6.23 15.77 -9.83
N TYR A 35 5.51 16.89 -9.72
CA TYR A 35 4.10 16.89 -9.28
C TYR A 35 3.19 16.28 -10.33
N SER A 36 3.38 16.60 -11.61
CA SER A 36 2.62 15.98 -12.71
C SER A 36 2.85 14.46 -12.75
N PHE A 37 4.10 14.01 -12.62
CA PHE A 37 4.47 12.59 -12.59
C PHE A 37 3.71 11.82 -11.50
N THR A 38 3.78 12.29 -10.26
CA THR A 38 3.12 11.63 -9.13
C THR A 38 1.59 11.73 -9.21
N ASN A 39 1.05 12.84 -9.73
CA ASN A 39 -0.38 13.04 -9.94
C ASN A 39 -0.93 12.08 -11.01
N ILE A 40 -0.21 11.85 -12.11
CA ILE A 40 -0.59 10.89 -13.17
C ILE A 40 -0.67 9.47 -12.61
N ILE A 41 0.28 9.08 -11.75
CA ILE A 41 0.27 7.74 -11.12
C ILE A 41 -0.88 7.59 -10.13
N GLY A 42 -1.24 8.66 -9.40
CA GLY A 42 -2.50 8.75 -8.67
C GLY A 42 -2.65 7.84 -7.44
N VAL A 43 -1.56 7.23 -6.95
CA VAL A 43 -1.60 6.44 -5.71
C VAL A 43 -1.74 7.34 -4.49
N LYS A 44 -2.73 7.09 -3.62
CA LYS A 44 -2.97 7.93 -2.44
C LYS A 44 -2.33 7.37 -1.18
N VAL A 45 -1.87 6.12 -1.20
CA VAL A 45 -1.21 5.47 -0.06
C VAL A 45 0.05 4.75 -0.56
N CYS A 46 1.10 4.78 0.25
CA CYS A 46 2.40 4.25 -0.13
C CYS A 46 2.31 2.78 -0.57
N PRO A 47 2.80 2.44 -1.78
CA PRO A 47 2.70 1.09 -2.33
C PRO A 47 3.63 0.08 -1.64
N TYR A 48 4.58 0.53 -0.83
CA TYR A 48 5.47 -0.34 -0.05
C TYR A 48 4.94 -0.75 1.31
N CYS A 49 4.12 0.08 1.95
CA CYS A 49 3.64 -0.20 3.31
C CYS A 49 2.13 -0.20 3.44
N ASN A 50 1.37 0.49 2.59
CA ASN A 50 -0.06 0.73 2.76
C ASN A 50 -0.44 1.35 4.14
N ILE A 51 0.48 2.10 4.75
CA ILE A 51 0.26 2.83 6.02
C ILE A 51 0.17 4.34 5.73
N GLU A 52 1.24 4.93 5.21
CA GLU A 52 1.33 6.38 5.01
C GLU A 52 0.62 6.84 3.73
N TYR A 53 -0.06 7.98 3.81
CA TYR A 53 -0.62 8.64 2.64
C TYR A 53 0.49 9.22 1.72
N THR A 54 0.25 9.16 0.42
CA THR A 54 1.16 9.58 -0.67
C THR A 54 0.42 10.32 -1.78
N TYR A 55 -0.68 11.02 -1.46
CA TYR A 55 -1.44 11.78 -2.46
C TYR A 55 -0.69 13.06 -2.88
N THR A 56 -0.97 13.53 -4.09
CA THR A 56 -0.47 14.82 -4.61
C THR A 56 -1.53 15.90 -4.39
N VAL A 57 -1.13 17.05 -3.84
CA VAL A 57 -2.02 18.17 -3.52
C VAL A 57 -1.56 19.45 -4.22
N TYR A 58 -2.53 20.10 -4.84
CA TYR A 58 -2.44 21.47 -5.31
C TYR A 58 -3.42 22.33 -4.51
N ASN A 59 -3.07 23.58 -4.22
CA ASN A 59 -4.00 24.50 -3.57
C ASN A 59 -5.05 25.04 -4.56
N LYS A 60 -6.01 25.84 -4.07
CA LYS A 60 -7.07 26.45 -4.89
C LYS A 60 -6.55 27.29 -6.08
N LYS A 61 -5.31 27.80 -6.00
CA LYS A 61 -4.63 28.56 -7.06
C LYS A 61 -3.71 27.69 -7.93
N ARG A 62 -3.89 26.35 -7.92
CA ARG A 62 -3.06 25.34 -8.60
C ARG A 62 -1.58 25.36 -8.23
N LYS A 63 -1.19 25.94 -7.09
CA LYS A 63 0.20 25.87 -6.61
C LYS A 63 0.46 24.52 -5.95
N HIS A 64 1.66 23.99 -6.20
CA HIS A 64 2.24 22.82 -5.52
C HIS A 64 2.17 22.95 -3.99
N VAL A 65 1.54 21.98 -3.31
CA VAL A 65 1.48 21.93 -1.84
C VAL A 65 2.32 20.78 -1.32
N LEU A 66 1.98 19.56 -1.69
CA LEU A 66 2.75 18.37 -1.33
C LEU A 66 2.59 17.29 -2.41
N ARG A 67 3.60 16.42 -2.51
CA ARG A 67 3.60 15.19 -3.31
C ARG A 67 4.31 14.11 -2.51
N PRO A 68 4.14 12.82 -2.85
CA PRO A 68 5.00 11.78 -2.29
C PRO A 68 6.45 11.92 -2.76
N ASP A 69 7.35 11.26 -2.04
CA ASP A 69 8.72 11.04 -2.52
C ASP A 69 8.71 10.10 -3.73
N ILE A 70 9.76 10.17 -4.53
CA ILE A 70 9.96 9.30 -5.70
C ILE A 70 11.19 8.44 -5.41
N ASP A 71 10.95 7.20 -4.99
CA ASP A 71 12.02 6.23 -4.73
C ASP A 71 12.51 5.60 -6.05
N HIS A 72 13.79 5.28 -6.12
CA HIS A 72 14.31 4.45 -7.18
C HIS A 72 14.19 2.99 -6.77
N PHE A 73 13.31 2.20 -7.40
CA PHE A 73 13.14 0.78 -7.06
C PHE A 73 14.50 0.08 -7.05
N VAL A 74 15.25 0.13 -8.15
CA VAL A 74 16.68 -0.22 -8.19
C VAL A 74 17.48 1.02 -7.78
N PRO A 75 18.19 1.01 -6.65
CA PRO A 75 18.87 2.19 -6.14
C PRO A 75 19.99 2.65 -7.08
N LYS A 76 20.26 3.96 -7.03
CA LYS A 76 21.45 4.56 -7.64
C LYS A 76 22.69 4.10 -6.88
N ASN A 77 23.48 3.19 -7.44
CA ASN A 77 24.78 2.82 -6.90
C ASN A 77 25.85 2.91 -8.00
N LYS A 78 27.14 2.92 -7.58
CA LYS A 78 28.28 3.00 -8.53
C LYS A 78 28.30 1.86 -9.57
N LYS A 79 27.60 0.73 -9.30
CA LYS A 79 27.54 -0.43 -10.19
C LYS A 79 26.42 -0.33 -11.23
N THR A 80 25.31 0.34 -10.93
CA THR A 80 24.18 0.46 -11.87
C THR A 80 24.43 1.56 -12.88
N GLY A 81 24.99 2.72 -12.47
CA GLY A 81 25.64 3.76 -13.30
C GLY A 81 24.87 4.34 -14.49
N ASN A 82 23.75 3.75 -14.89
CA ASN A 82 23.06 3.96 -16.14
C ASN A 82 22.04 5.08 -15.94
N PRO A 83 22.29 6.28 -16.51
CA PRO A 83 21.38 7.41 -16.37
C PRO A 83 19.98 7.09 -16.93
N LYS A 84 19.88 6.19 -17.92
CA LYS A 84 18.60 5.79 -18.52
C LYS A 84 17.70 5.09 -17.51
N LEU A 85 18.25 4.18 -16.70
CA LEU A 85 17.49 3.48 -15.66
C LEU A 85 16.99 4.42 -14.55
N GLN A 86 17.69 5.53 -14.28
CA GLN A 86 17.24 6.53 -13.31
C GLN A 86 16.05 7.36 -13.78
N LEU A 87 15.77 7.37 -15.10
CA LEU A 87 14.65 8.07 -15.71
C LEU A 87 13.67 7.12 -16.40
N GLU A 88 13.68 5.84 -16.00
CA GLU A 88 12.61 4.91 -16.36
C GLU A 88 11.48 5.01 -15.34
N PHE A 89 10.26 5.31 -15.78
CA PHE A 89 9.12 5.47 -14.87
C PHE A 89 8.86 4.20 -14.04
N THR A 90 9.20 3.03 -14.57
CA THR A 90 9.08 1.74 -13.89
C THR A 90 10.06 1.63 -12.72
N ASN A 91 11.17 2.36 -12.75
CA ASN A 91 12.11 2.47 -11.65
C ASN A 91 11.75 3.57 -10.65
N LEU A 92 10.78 4.45 -10.94
CA LEU A 92 10.44 5.61 -10.12
C LEU A 92 9.11 5.39 -9.38
N ILE A 93 9.17 5.04 -8.10
CA ILE A 93 8.00 4.67 -7.28
C ILE A 93 7.58 5.83 -6.38
N PRO A 94 6.36 6.37 -6.52
CA PRO A 94 5.79 7.28 -5.54
C PRO A 94 5.63 6.56 -4.19
N SER A 95 6.33 7.03 -3.16
CA SER A 95 6.41 6.36 -1.87
C SER A 95 6.45 7.37 -0.71
N CYS A 96 6.29 6.86 0.51
CA CYS A 96 6.41 7.70 1.70
C CYS A 96 7.88 7.86 2.10
N LEU A 97 8.19 8.99 2.74
CA LEU A 97 9.52 9.32 3.26
C LEU A 97 10.08 8.22 4.17
N VAL A 98 9.24 7.58 4.99
CA VAL A 98 9.68 6.50 5.90
C VAL A 98 10.19 5.28 5.11
N CYS A 99 9.42 4.80 4.13
CA CYS A 99 9.82 3.66 3.32
C CYS A 99 11.05 3.98 2.46
N ASN A 100 11.05 5.13 1.81
CA ASN A 100 12.14 5.58 0.93
C ASN A 100 13.42 5.91 1.73
N GLU A 101 13.38 6.99 2.51
CA GLU A 101 14.57 7.64 3.08
C GLU A 101 15.04 7.05 4.41
N ARG A 102 14.22 6.27 5.11
CA ARG A 102 14.59 5.68 6.42
C ARG A 102 14.83 4.18 6.34
N LEU A 103 13.96 3.45 5.65
CA LEU A 103 13.98 1.98 5.66
C LEU A 103 14.73 1.37 4.48
N LYS A 104 14.38 1.75 3.24
CA LYS A 104 15.03 1.22 2.03
C LYS A 104 16.37 1.86 1.78
N ARG A 105 16.44 3.21 1.71
CA ARG A 105 17.66 3.96 1.41
C ARG A 105 18.34 3.39 0.15
N ASN A 106 19.63 3.05 0.27
CA ASN A 106 20.45 2.51 -0.82
C ASN A 106 20.51 0.98 -0.81
N LYS A 107 19.65 0.28 -0.06
CA LYS A 107 19.61 -1.20 -0.07
C LYS A 107 19.31 -1.68 -1.48
N TYR A 108 20.03 -2.72 -1.90
CA TYR A 108 19.81 -3.34 -3.19
C TYR A 108 18.38 -3.88 -3.30
N PHE A 109 17.74 -3.56 -4.42
CA PHE A 109 16.39 -3.99 -4.76
C PHE A 109 16.41 -4.39 -6.23
N SER A 110 15.73 -5.50 -6.54
CA SER A 110 15.55 -5.97 -7.90
C SER A 110 14.25 -6.75 -8.02
N ARG A 111 13.74 -6.94 -9.24
CA ARG A 111 12.54 -7.76 -9.44
C ARG A 111 12.76 -9.22 -9.06
N ASN A 112 13.99 -9.71 -9.11
CA ASN A 112 14.30 -11.09 -8.71
C ASN A 112 14.26 -11.28 -7.19
N GLU A 113 14.50 -10.22 -6.41
CA GLU A 113 14.60 -10.30 -4.95
C GLU A 113 13.45 -9.61 -4.21
N ASN A 114 12.70 -8.74 -4.88
CA ASN A 114 11.68 -7.90 -4.25
C ASN A 114 10.40 -7.81 -5.08
N ILE A 115 9.30 -7.51 -4.41
CA ILE A 115 8.01 -7.24 -5.03
C ILE A 115 8.00 -5.82 -5.58
N HIS A 116 7.74 -5.69 -6.87
CA HIS A 116 7.77 -4.42 -7.59
C HIS A 116 6.37 -3.83 -7.75
N PRO A 117 6.10 -2.60 -7.28
CA PRO A 117 4.75 -2.01 -7.27
C PRO A 117 4.00 -1.97 -8.60
N TYR A 118 4.72 -1.81 -9.73
CA TYR A 118 4.11 -1.80 -11.07
C TYR A 118 3.93 -3.17 -11.72
N TYR A 119 4.65 -4.21 -11.28
CA TYR A 119 4.69 -5.50 -11.99
C TYR A 119 4.05 -6.62 -11.18
N ASP A 120 4.22 -6.59 -9.86
CA ASP A 120 3.81 -7.64 -8.96
C ASP A 120 2.67 -7.16 -8.06
N ASP A 121 1.83 -8.09 -7.61
CA ASP A 121 0.72 -7.79 -6.70
C ASP A 121 0.99 -8.42 -5.33
N PHE A 122 1.53 -7.63 -4.38
CA PHE A 122 1.78 -8.14 -3.02
C PHE A 122 0.49 -8.68 -2.39
N ASP A 123 -0.65 -8.07 -2.71
CA ASP A 123 -1.97 -8.46 -2.23
C ASP A 123 -2.38 -9.87 -2.66
N SER A 124 -1.97 -10.34 -3.84
CA SER A 124 -2.21 -11.71 -4.29
C SER A 124 -1.23 -12.73 -3.69
N ILE A 125 -0.14 -12.26 -3.06
CA ILE A 125 0.93 -13.12 -2.55
C ILE A 125 0.80 -13.35 -1.05
N MET A 126 0.59 -12.29 -0.28
CA MET A 126 0.52 -12.32 1.17
C MET A 126 -0.80 -11.72 1.65
N GLU A 127 -1.34 -12.27 2.72
CA GLU A 127 -2.51 -11.74 3.44
C GLU A 127 -2.20 -11.49 4.91
N PHE A 128 -2.87 -10.51 5.49
CA PHE A 128 -2.85 -10.32 6.93
C PHE A 128 -3.70 -11.38 7.63
N CYS A 129 -3.16 -11.91 8.72
CA CYS A 129 -3.84 -12.83 9.61
C CYS A 129 -3.60 -12.41 11.07
N VAL A 130 -4.46 -12.89 11.95
CA VAL A 130 -4.32 -12.73 13.40
C VAL A 130 -3.88 -14.05 14.00
N ARG A 131 -2.74 -14.04 14.68
CA ARG A 131 -2.28 -15.17 15.49
C ARG A 131 -2.69 -14.94 16.94
N ILE A 132 -3.74 -15.64 17.35
CA ILE A 132 -4.30 -15.56 18.70
C ILE A 132 -3.33 -16.20 19.70
N LYS A 133 -3.06 -15.51 20.81
CA LYS A 133 -2.26 -15.97 21.95
C LYS A 133 -3.14 -16.47 23.09
N ASN A 134 -4.31 -15.86 23.29
CA ASN A 134 -5.31 -16.27 24.27
C ASN A 134 -6.72 -15.85 23.83
N LEU A 135 -7.76 -16.31 24.54
CA LEU A 135 -9.16 -16.14 24.14
C LEU A 135 -9.69 -14.69 24.24
N ASP A 136 -8.98 -13.76 24.88
CA ASP A 136 -9.38 -12.36 24.97
C ASP A 136 -8.97 -11.58 23.70
N TYR A 137 -9.49 -12.00 22.54
CA TYR A 137 -9.13 -11.43 21.22
C TYR A 137 -9.55 -9.96 21.04
N LEU A 138 -10.30 -9.38 21.98
CA LEU A 138 -10.64 -7.95 22.00
C LEU A 138 -9.56 -7.10 22.68
N ASN A 139 -8.53 -7.74 23.23
CA ASN A 139 -7.35 -7.10 23.78
C ASN A 139 -6.19 -7.23 22.78
N GLU A 140 -5.53 -6.12 22.48
CA GLU A 140 -4.41 -6.05 21.53
C GLU A 140 -3.19 -6.88 21.94
N ASN A 141 -3.04 -7.18 23.23
CA ASN A 141 -1.96 -8.03 23.73
C ASN A 141 -2.22 -9.52 23.49
N SER A 142 -3.47 -9.89 23.21
CA SER A 142 -3.91 -11.27 23.06
C SER A 142 -3.71 -11.84 21.66
N PHE A 143 -3.12 -11.07 20.74
CA PHE A 143 -2.80 -11.55 19.40
C PHE A 143 -1.63 -10.80 18.76
N ASP A 144 -1.09 -11.36 17.69
CA ASP A 144 -0.18 -10.68 16.76
C ASP A 144 -0.82 -10.54 15.38
N ILE A 145 -0.49 -9.44 14.70
CA ILE A 145 -0.75 -9.29 13.26
C ILE A 145 0.44 -9.92 12.53
N VAL A 146 0.16 -10.85 11.61
CA VAL A 146 1.18 -11.56 10.83
C VAL A 146 0.80 -11.57 9.36
N PHE A 147 1.80 -11.71 8.49
CA PHE A 147 1.57 -12.06 7.08
C PHE A 147 1.66 -13.56 6.89
N LEU A 148 0.69 -14.14 6.19
CA LEU A 148 0.76 -15.51 5.70
C LEU A 148 0.66 -15.51 4.16
N PRO A 149 1.32 -16.45 3.46
CA PRO A 149 1.12 -16.63 2.03
C PRO A 149 -0.35 -16.97 1.72
N ARG A 150 -0.85 -16.48 0.59
CA ARG A 150 -2.11 -16.96 0.03
C ARG A 150 -1.95 -18.37 -0.55
N GLU A 151 -3.05 -18.96 -1.00
CA GLU A 151 -3.02 -20.22 -1.75
C GLU A 151 -2.38 -20.02 -3.14
N ASN A 152 -1.79 -21.07 -3.70
CA ASN A 152 -1.26 -21.12 -5.06
C ASN A 152 -0.15 -20.09 -5.39
N VAL A 153 0.62 -19.64 -4.40
CA VAL A 153 1.81 -18.80 -4.62
C VAL A 153 3.10 -19.60 -4.71
N THR A 154 4.01 -19.13 -5.56
CA THR A 154 5.33 -19.76 -5.72
C THR A 154 6.24 -19.46 -4.52
N TYR A 155 7.18 -20.36 -4.24
CA TYR A 155 8.22 -20.14 -3.24
C TYR A 155 9.01 -18.84 -3.50
N ASN A 156 9.29 -18.54 -4.78
CA ASN A 156 10.04 -17.34 -5.15
C ASN A 156 9.25 -16.05 -4.82
N ASP A 157 7.94 -16.02 -5.07
CA ASP A 157 7.12 -14.87 -4.71
C ASP A 157 7.04 -14.67 -3.20
N ILE A 158 6.93 -15.75 -2.44
CA ILE A 158 6.96 -15.71 -0.97
C ILE A 158 8.28 -15.14 -0.46
N LYS A 159 9.41 -15.62 -1.02
CA LYS A 159 10.76 -15.10 -0.68
C LYS A 159 10.86 -13.60 -0.96
N ARG A 160 10.45 -13.16 -2.15
CA ARG A 160 10.47 -11.73 -2.54
C ARG A 160 9.58 -10.88 -1.65
N ALA A 161 8.39 -11.37 -1.31
CA ALA A 161 7.48 -10.67 -0.39
C ALA A 161 8.05 -10.57 1.02
N ASN A 162 8.68 -11.64 1.53
CA ASN A 162 9.36 -11.62 2.82
C ASN A 162 10.53 -10.62 2.85
N ASN A 163 11.28 -10.49 1.75
CA ASN A 163 12.31 -9.45 1.63
C ASN A 163 11.70 -8.04 1.78
N ASN A 164 10.56 -7.77 1.13
CA ASN A 164 9.85 -6.50 1.29
C ASN A 164 9.34 -6.32 2.74
N ILE A 165 8.73 -7.35 3.35
CA ILE A 165 8.28 -7.32 4.75
C ILE A 165 9.42 -6.94 5.70
N ASN A 166 10.60 -7.55 5.50
CA ASN A 166 11.78 -7.33 6.33
C ASN A 166 12.39 -5.94 6.13
N VAL A 167 12.54 -5.48 4.88
CA VAL A 167 13.13 -4.16 4.59
C VAL A 167 12.25 -3.06 5.15
N PHE A 168 10.94 -3.13 4.92
CA PHE A 168 10.00 -2.09 5.31
C PHE A 168 9.46 -2.26 6.74
N LYS A 169 9.98 -3.23 7.49
CA LYS A 169 9.62 -3.48 8.90
C LYS A 169 8.11 -3.59 9.08
N LEU A 170 7.46 -4.31 8.17
CA LEU A 170 6.00 -4.33 8.10
C LEU A 170 5.41 -4.99 9.33
N ASN A 171 5.96 -6.12 9.82
CA ASN A 171 5.45 -6.76 11.03
C ASN A 171 5.49 -5.82 12.24
N GLU A 172 6.62 -5.14 12.44
CA GLU A 172 6.81 -4.21 13.55
C GLU A 172 5.90 -2.98 13.42
N ARG A 173 5.80 -2.38 12.24
CA ARG A 173 4.94 -1.20 12.01
C ARG A 173 3.45 -1.54 12.13
N TYR A 174 3.02 -2.68 11.59
CA TYR A 174 1.63 -3.11 11.69
C TYR A 174 1.23 -3.50 13.12
N SER A 175 2.19 -3.84 13.99
CA SER A 175 1.91 -4.09 15.41
C SER A 175 1.35 -2.87 16.16
N PHE A 176 1.61 -1.64 15.69
CA PHE A 176 1.02 -0.42 16.24
C PHE A 176 -0.44 -0.18 15.79
N HIS A 177 -0.96 -1.03 14.91
CA HIS A 177 -2.32 -0.93 14.35
C HIS A 177 -3.24 -2.05 14.84
N LYS A 178 -2.91 -2.74 15.93
CA LYS A 178 -3.76 -3.78 16.53
C LYS A 178 -5.14 -3.28 16.94
N ASN A 179 -5.26 -2.01 17.36
CA ASN A 179 -6.56 -1.42 17.67
C ASN A 179 -7.52 -1.44 16.46
N GLU A 180 -7.03 -1.31 15.21
CA GLU A 180 -7.89 -1.44 14.02
C GLU A 180 -8.53 -2.84 13.91
N VAL A 181 -7.76 -3.87 14.22
CA VAL A 181 -8.23 -5.27 14.25
C VAL A 181 -9.23 -5.46 15.38
N VAL A 182 -8.94 -4.94 16.59
CA VAL A 182 -9.87 -4.97 17.71
C VAL A 182 -11.19 -4.30 17.36
N MET A 183 -11.16 -3.14 16.68
CA MET A 183 -12.37 -2.44 16.25
C MET A 183 -13.18 -3.26 15.24
N ILE A 184 -12.53 -3.95 14.31
CA ILE A 184 -13.19 -4.89 13.39
C ILE A 184 -13.83 -6.04 14.18
N PHE A 185 -13.11 -6.67 15.11
CA PHE A 185 -13.64 -7.77 15.93
C PHE A 185 -14.81 -7.33 16.85
N LYS A 186 -14.76 -6.12 17.42
CA LYS A 186 -15.89 -5.53 18.15
C LYS A 186 -17.12 -5.39 17.26
N ARG A 187 -16.94 -4.91 16.01
CA ARG A 187 -18.05 -4.83 15.04
C ARG A 187 -18.60 -6.20 14.70
N ILE A 188 -17.75 -7.19 14.44
CA ILE A 188 -18.18 -8.58 14.14
C ILE A 188 -19.00 -9.14 15.31
N ARG A 189 -18.52 -8.96 16.55
CA ARG A 189 -19.22 -9.43 17.76
C ARG A 189 -20.57 -8.73 17.96
N TYR A 190 -20.61 -7.42 17.76
CA TYR A 190 -21.80 -6.60 18.02
C TYR A 190 -22.88 -6.77 16.94
N TYR A 191 -22.49 -6.77 15.68
CA TYR A 191 -23.38 -6.84 14.52
C TYR A 191 -23.56 -8.28 14.03
N ASN A 192 -23.85 -9.20 14.94
CA ASN A 192 -24.31 -10.53 14.57
C ASN A 192 -25.70 -10.47 13.90
N ASP A 193 -26.12 -11.58 13.27
CA ASP A 193 -27.39 -11.66 12.54
C ASP A 193 -28.61 -11.22 13.35
N SER A 194 -28.62 -11.48 14.65
CA SER A 194 -29.72 -11.08 15.52
C SER A 194 -29.81 -9.56 15.61
N LYS A 195 -28.68 -8.89 15.87
CA LYS A 195 -28.64 -7.43 15.97
C LYS A 195 -28.91 -6.76 14.62
N LEU A 196 -28.44 -7.36 13.54
CA LEU A 196 -28.75 -6.93 12.18
C LEU A 196 -30.25 -6.96 11.89
N ARG A 197 -30.94 -8.06 12.25
CA ARG A 197 -32.40 -8.17 12.11
C ARG A 197 -33.14 -7.13 12.92
N GLU A 198 -32.69 -6.84 14.14
CA GLU A 198 -33.29 -5.79 14.99
C GLU A 198 -33.15 -4.41 14.33
N ILE A 199 -31.95 -4.03 13.89
CA ILE A 199 -31.71 -2.73 13.25
C ILE A 199 -32.51 -2.58 11.96
N ASN A 200 -32.58 -3.64 11.14
CA ASN A 200 -33.29 -3.63 9.86
C ASN A 200 -34.81 -3.55 10.00
N ARG A 201 -35.37 -3.67 11.22
CA ARG A 201 -36.77 -3.36 11.50
C ARG A 201 -37.02 -1.89 11.81
N LEU A 202 -35.96 -1.14 12.19
CA LEU A 202 -36.06 0.23 12.71
C LEU A 202 -35.61 1.30 11.71
N ILE A 203 -34.80 0.95 10.71
CA ILE A 203 -34.16 1.91 9.80
C ILE A 203 -34.31 1.46 8.34
N GLU A 204 -34.65 2.40 7.46
CA GLU A 204 -34.55 2.29 6.00
C GLU A 204 -33.48 3.26 5.46
N PRO A 205 -32.59 2.84 4.54
CA PRO A 205 -32.52 1.51 3.94
C PRO A 205 -31.95 0.47 4.92
N LYS A 206 -32.38 -0.78 4.78
CA LYS A 206 -31.86 -1.92 5.54
C LYS A 206 -30.32 -1.96 5.48
N LYS A 207 -29.69 -2.05 6.66
CA LYS A 207 -28.25 -2.27 6.76
C LYS A 207 -27.89 -3.66 6.27
N ASN A 208 -26.81 -3.70 5.50
CA ASN A 208 -26.15 -4.92 5.05
C ASN A 208 -24.70 -4.92 5.53
N LEU A 209 -23.98 -6.01 5.23
CA LEU A 209 -22.60 -6.19 5.67
C LEU A 209 -21.66 -5.10 5.12
N SER A 210 -21.85 -4.66 3.87
CA SER A 210 -21.03 -3.61 3.25
C SER A 210 -21.21 -2.25 3.91
N MET A 211 -22.37 -1.96 4.50
CA MET A 211 -22.58 -0.75 5.30
C MET A 211 -21.88 -0.80 6.66
N ILE A 212 -21.62 -1.98 7.21
CA ILE A 212 -20.96 -2.17 8.52
C ILE A 212 -19.45 -2.28 8.37
N PHE A 213 -19.03 -2.89 7.26
CA PHE A 213 -17.64 -3.10 6.89
C PHE A 213 -17.35 -2.52 5.51
N PRO A 214 -17.48 -1.19 5.33
CA PRO A 214 -17.20 -0.55 4.04
C PRO A 214 -15.75 -0.78 3.57
N GLU A 215 -14.84 -1.12 4.49
CA GLU A 215 -13.44 -1.38 4.18
C GLU A 215 -13.22 -2.69 3.41
N GLN A 216 -14.20 -3.61 3.36
CA GLN A 216 -14.11 -4.85 2.56
C GLN A 216 -13.93 -4.54 1.06
N ASP A 217 -14.61 -3.48 0.61
CA ASP A 217 -14.64 -3.06 -0.80
C ASP A 217 -13.66 -1.92 -1.08
N CYS A 218 -12.79 -1.59 -0.12
CA CYS A 218 -11.88 -0.47 -0.29
C CYS A 218 -10.86 -0.71 -1.41
N ASN A 219 -10.53 0.36 -2.13
CA ASN A 219 -9.37 0.39 -2.98
C ASN A 219 -8.12 0.52 -2.11
N ILE A 220 -7.35 -0.56 -1.99
CA ILE A 220 -6.13 -0.64 -1.17
C ILE A 220 -5.15 0.51 -1.49
N ASN A 221 -5.00 0.90 -2.76
CA ASN A 221 -4.08 1.99 -3.15
C ASN A 221 -4.60 3.39 -2.82
N SER A 222 -5.82 3.49 -2.28
CA SER A 222 -6.47 4.74 -1.88
C SER A 222 -6.74 4.86 -0.38
N VAL A 223 -6.65 3.78 0.40
CA VAL A 223 -7.05 3.73 1.81
C VAL A 223 -5.89 3.25 2.69
N SER A 224 -5.53 4.06 3.69
CA SER A 224 -4.52 3.72 4.69
C SER A 224 -4.99 2.51 5.49
N LEU A 225 -4.10 1.54 5.69
CA LEU A 225 -4.39 0.23 6.29
C LEU A 225 -5.47 -0.55 5.53
N GLY A 226 -5.81 -0.16 4.30
CA GLY A 226 -6.88 -0.76 3.51
C GLY A 226 -6.68 -2.26 3.33
N LYS A 227 -5.43 -2.71 3.07
CA LYS A 227 -5.13 -4.14 2.97
C LYS A 227 -5.37 -4.87 4.29
N LEU A 228 -4.88 -4.33 5.41
CA LEU A 228 -5.10 -4.94 6.73
C LEU A 228 -6.59 -5.10 7.01
N LYS A 229 -7.36 -4.01 6.89
CA LYS A 229 -8.79 -4.02 7.16
C LYS A 229 -9.52 -5.02 6.27
N LYS A 230 -9.25 -4.98 4.97
CA LYS A 230 -9.86 -5.87 3.98
C LYS A 230 -9.55 -7.34 4.25
N ASP A 231 -8.28 -7.70 4.48
CA ASP A 231 -7.87 -9.08 4.75
C ASP A 231 -8.51 -9.60 6.04
N ILE A 232 -8.52 -8.81 7.12
CA ILE A 232 -9.15 -9.21 8.39
C ILE A 232 -10.65 -9.37 8.24
N ILE A 233 -11.33 -8.43 7.56
CA ILE A 233 -12.78 -8.54 7.34
C ILE A 233 -13.09 -9.80 6.53
N HIS A 234 -12.44 -10.01 5.38
CA HIS A 234 -12.71 -11.18 4.54
C HIS A 234 -12.42 -12.50 5.24
N LYS A 235 -11.41 -12.55 6.11
CA LYS A 235 -11.00 -13.78 6.79
C LYS A 235 -11.89 -14.14 7.98
N TYR A 236 -12.37 -13.14 8.72
CA TYR A 236 -13.03 -13.34 10.02
C TYR A 236 -14.49 -12.88 10.07
N CYS A 237 -14.96 -12.13 9.08
CA CYS A 237 -16.37 -11.79 8.91
C CYS A 237 -16.98 -12.78 7.91
N LYS A 238 -17.78 -13.73 8.42
CA LYS A 238 -18.59 -14.64 7.63
C LYS A 238 -20.06 -14.34 7.89
#